data_AF-A0A227J799-F1
#
_entry.id   AF-A0A227J799-F1
#
_cell.length_a   1.000
_cell.length_b   1.000
_cell.length_c   1.000
_cell.angle_alpha   90.00
_cell.angle_beta   90.00
_cell.angle_gamma   90.00
#
_symmetry.space_group_name_H-M   'P 1'
#
loop_
_entity.id
_entity.type
_entity.pdbx_description
1 polymer ?
#
loop_
_entity_poly.entity_id
_entity_poly.type
_entity_poly.pdbx_seq_one_letter_code
_entity_poly.pdbx_strand_id
1 'polypeptide(L)'
;LPGKLTDCSVQDLNRTEIFFVEGDSAGGSAKQARDREFQAVMPLRGKILNTWEVSADQVLASQEVHDISVALGIDPDSDNLDSLRYGKICILADADSDGLHIATLLCALFTRHFRALVEAGHIYVAMPPLYR
;
A
#
# COMPACT_ATOMS: atom_id res chain seq x y z
N LEU A 1 8.07 6.27 -11.41
CA LEU A 1 7.85 5.59 -10.12
C LEU A 1 7.89 6.63 -9.01
N PRO A 2 7.05 6.52 -7.96
CA PRO A 2 7.01 7.50 -6.88
C PRO A 2 8.38 7.65 -6.22
N GLY A 3 8.83 8.88 -5.96
CA GLY A 3 10.19 9.12 -5.44
C GLY A 3 10.47 8.50 -4.07
N LYS A 4 9.41 8.20 -3.29
CA LYS A 4 9.49 7.56 -1.97
C LYS A 4 9.46 6.02 -2.01
N LEU A 5 9.09 5.42 -3.14
CA LEU A 5 9.04 3.97 -3.30
C LEU A 5 10.47 3.42 -3.40
N THR A 6 10.78 2.43 -2.56
CA THR A 6 11.97 1.60 -2.71
C THR A 6 11.58 0.25 -3.31
N ASP A 7 11.96 0.04 -4.58
CA ASP A 7 11.52 -1.10 -5.39
C ASP A 7 12.31 -2.41 -5.14
N CYS A 8 11.75 -3.53 -5.58
CA CYS A 8 12.41 -4.84 -5.66
C CYS A 8 12.90 -5.15 -7.08
N SER A 9 13.78 -6.14 -7.23
CA SER A 9 14.36 -6.47 -8.55
C SER A 9 13.55 -7.48 -9.36
N VAL A 10 12.79 -8.36 -8.70
CA VAL A 10 11.94 -9.37 -9.34
C VAL A 10 10.58 -8.78 -9.67
N GLN A 11 9.96 -9.27 -10.75
CA GLN A 11 8.62 -8.87 -11.22
C GLN A 11 7.60 -10.02 -11.21
N ASP A 12 7.98 -11.21 -10.72
CA ASP A 12 7.07 -12.34 -10.58
C ASP A 12 6.05 -12.09 -9.47
N LEU A 13 4.79 -11.90 -9.85
CA LEU A 13 3.66 -11.64 -8.95
C LEU A 13 3.44 -12.75 -7.92
N ASN A 14 3.90 -13.98 -8.16
CA ASN A 14 3.77 -15.04 -7.15
C ASN A 14 4.72 -14.85 -5.96
N ARG A 15 5.74 -13.99 -6.12
CA ARG A 15 6.79 -13.76 -5.13
C ARG A 15 6.81 -12.32 -4.62
N THR A 16 6.44 -11.34 -5.44
CA THR A 16 6.64 -9.94 -5.11
C THR A 16 5.65 -9.41 -4.09
N GLU A 17 6.16 -8.61 -3.16
CA GLU A 17 5.41 -8.02 -2.06
C GLU A 17 5.72 -6.53 -2.00
N ILE A 18 4.72 -5.69 -1.72
CA ILE A 18 4.91 -4.29 -1.38
C ILE A 18 4.37 -4.01 0.02
N PHE A 19 5.14 -3.29 0.83
CA PHE A 19 4.76 -2.84 2.15
C PHE A 19 4.47 -1.35 2.15
N PHE A 20 3.22 -0.98 2.48
CA PHE A 20 2.84 0.38 2.82
C PHE A 20 3.08 0.60 4.30
N VAL A 21 4.06 1.45 4.62
CA VAL A 21 4.58 1.62 5.99
C VAL A 21 4.18 2.96 6.56
N GLU A 22 3.70 2.97 7.81
CA GLU A 22 3.39 4.20 8.54
C GLU A 22 4.67 5.03 8.84
N GLY A 23 4.82 6.16 8.13
CA GLY A 23 5.89 7.12 8.36
C GLY A 23 7.27 6.76 7.80
N ASP A 24 8.11 7.78 7.64
CA ASP A 24 9.47 7.63 7.10
C ASP A 24 10.41 6.88 8.04
N SER A 25 10.19 6.95 9.36
CA SER A 25 11.03 6.31 10.37
C SER A 25 10.96 4.79 10.27
N ALA A 26 9.73 4.24 10.31
CA ALA A 26 9.50 2.82 10.10
C ALA A 26 9.86 2.40 8.67
N GLY A 27 9.56 3.24 7.66
CA GLY A 27 9.95 3.00 6.27
C GLY A 27 11.47 2.87 6.07
N GLY A 28 12.28 3.68 6.78
CA GLY A 28 13.74 3.58 6.76
C GLY A 28 14.25 2.26 7.34
N SER A 29 13.65 1.81 8.44
CA SER A 29 13.97 0.53 9.07
C SER A 29 13.57 -0.65 8.17
N ALA A 30 12.35 -0.62 7.61
CA ALA A 30 11.87 -1.63 6.68
C ALA A 30 12.74 -1.70 5.42
N LYS A 31 13.16 -0.56 4.86
CA LYS A 31 14.06 -0.49 3.71
C LYS A 31 15.40 -1.20 3.96
N GLN A 32 15.94 -1.11 5.17
CA GLN A 32 17.21 -1.74 5.53
C GLN A 32 17.07 -3.25 5.76
N ALA A 33 15.92 -3.69 6.28
CA ALA A 33 15.67 -5.08 6.63
C ALA A 33 15.07 -5.94 5.50
N ARG A 34 14.44 -5.31 4.49
CA ARG A 34 13.77 -6.03 3.39
C ARG A 34 14.73 -6.90 2.58
N ASP A 35 14.18 -7.96 2.01
CA ASP A 35 14.83 -8.64 0.89
C ASP A 35 14.67 -7.81 -0.39
N ARG A 36 15.79 -7.35 -0.95
CA ARG A 36 15.78 -6.50 -2.14
C ARG A 36 15.32 -7.24 -3.40
N GLU A 37 15.35 -8.56 -3.38
CA GLU A 37 14.96 -9.38 -4.51
C GLU A 37 13.47 -9.25 -4.79
N PHE A 38 12.62 -9.37 -3.76
CA PHE A 38 11.16 -9.48 -3.94
C PHE A 38 10.29 -8.55 -3.08
N GLN A 39 10.85 -7.80 -2.13
CA GLN A 39 10.07 -6.92 -1.25
C GLN A 39 10.29 -5.45 -1.57
N ALA A 40 9.25 -4.73 -1.92
CA ALA A 40 9.23 -3.28 -2.08
C ALA A 40 8.67 -2.60 -0.81
N VAL A 41 9.10 -1.36 -0.55
CA VAL A 41 8.67 -0.58 0.62
C VAL A 41 8.30 0.82 0.17
N MET A 42 7.11 1.29 0.57
CA MET A 42 6.66 2.66 0.36
C MET A 42 6.18 3.28 1.67
N PRO A 43 6.90 4.26 2.24
CA PRO A 43 6.42 4.98 3.41
C PRO A 43 5.26 5.92 3.02
N LEU A 44 4.29 6.01 3.91
CA LEU A 44 3.13 6.90 3.83
C LEU A 44 3.27 7.99 4.89
N ARG A 45 3.14 9.25 4.50
CA ARG A 45 3.34 10.38 5.41
C ARG A 45 2.01 10.91 5.92
N GLY A 46 1.87 10.92 7.25
CA GLY A 46 0.67 11.44 7.91
C GLY A 46 -0.56 10.56 7.67
N LYS A 47 -1.73 11.10 8.00
CA LYS A 47 -3.02 10.40 7.82
C LYS A 47 -3.45 10.49 6.35
N ILE A 48 -3.84 9.34 5.80
CA ILE A 48 -4.37 9.26 4.44
C ILE A 48 -5.73 9.94 4.37
N LEU A 49 -6.03 10.54 3.22
CA LEU A 49 -7.35 11.10 2.95
C LEU A 49 -8.42 10.00 3.09
N ASN A 50 -9.50 10.28 3.79
CA ASN A 50 -10.66 9.38 3.74
C ASN A 50 -11.31 9.49 2.36
N THR A 51 -11.19 8.44 1.55
CA THR A 51 -11.64 8.42 0.16
C THR A 51 -13.03 7.82 -0.04
N TRP A 52 -13.75 7.44 1.03
CA TRP A 52 -15.00 6.69 0.91
C TRP A 52 -16.10 7.42 0.12
N GLU A 53 -16.26 8.72 0.37
CA GLU A 53 -17.26 9.59 -0.28
C GLU A 53 -16.69 10.40 -1.45
N VAL A 54 -15.42 10.20 -1.79
CA VAL A 54 -14.71 10.95 -2.84
C VAL A 54 -14.77 10.15 -4.14
N SER A 55 -15.00 10.82 -5.28
CA SER A 55 -14.98 10.14 -6.59
C SER A 55 -13.56 9.78 -7.03
N ALA A 56 -13.38 8.76 -7.88
CA ALA A 56 -12.07 8.32 -8.38
C ALA A 56 -11.21 9.47 -8.94
N ASP A 57 -11.81 10.34 -9.76
CA ASP A 57 -11.12 11.51 -10.33
C ASP A 57 -10.58 12.46 -9.26
N GLN A 58 -11.30 12.63 -8.15
CA GLN A 58 -10.91 13.49 -7.05
C GLN A 58 -9.93 12.81 -6.10
N VAL A 59 -9.98 11.48 -5.99
CA VAL A 59 -9.05 10.70 -5.16
C VAL A 59 -7.61 10.85 -5.66
N LEU A 60 -7.40 10.87 -6.98
CA LEU A 60 -6.08 11.10 -7.58
C LEU A 60 -5.52 12.51 -7.34
N ALA A 61 -6.34 13.47 -6.89
CA ALA A 61 -5.84 14.79 -6.48
C ALA A 61 -5.01 14.72 -5.18
N SER A 62 -5.18 13.65 -4.38
CA SER A 62 -4.32 13.40 -3.23
C SER A 62 -3.01 12.78 -3.69
N GLN A 63 -1.88 13.45 -3.41
CA GLN A 63 -0.56 12.95 -3.78
C GLN A 63 -0.28 11.56 -3.18
N GLU A 64 -0.70 11.30 -1.94
CA GLU A 64 -0.49 10.00 -1.29
C GLU A 64 -1.23 8.87 -2.04
N VAL A 65 -2.48 9.10 -2.43
CA VAL A 65 -3.26 8.08 -3.14
C VAL A 65 -2.81 7.94 -4.59
N HIS A 66 -2.43 9.04 -5.25
CA HIS A 66 -1.82 9.01 -6.56
C HIS A 66 -0.53 8.17 -6.54
N ASP A 67 0.35 8.37 -5.55
CA ASP A 67 1.56 7.58 -5.39
C ASP A 67 1.27 6.08 -5.19
N ILE A 68 0.21 5.75 -4.43
CA ILE A 68 -0.25 4.35 -4.25
C ILE A 68 -0.69 3.76 -5.59
N SER A 69 -1.54 4.44 -6.34
CA SER A 69 -2.01 3.98 -7.65
C SER A 69 -0.85 3.72 -8.61
N VAL A 70 0.09 4.67 -8.72
CA VAL A 70 1.29 4.54 -9.56
C VAL A 70 2.21 3.43 -9.07
N ALA A 71 2.33 3.23 -7.75
CA ALA A 71 3.12 2.13 -7.20
C ALA A 71 2.51 0.77 -7.58
N LEU A 72 1.19 0.61 -7.47
CA LEU A 72 0.48 -0.63 -7.80
C LEU A 72 0.41 -0.90 -9.30
N GLY A 73 0.41 0.15 -10.13
CA GLY A 73 0.19 0.06 -11.58
C GLY A 73 -1.28 -0.08 -11.96
N ILE A 74 -2.19 0.24 -11.03
CA ILE A 74 -3.65 0.12 -11.19
C ILE A 74 -4.27 1.50 -10.96
N ASP A 75 -5.18 1.90 -11.84
CA ASP A 75 -5.96 3.12 -11.68
C ASP A 75 -7.16 2.89 -10.73
N PRO A 76 -7.59 3.90 -9.97
CA PRO A 76 -8.80 3.82 -9.15
C PRO A 76 -10.05 3.47 -9.99
N ASP A 77 -10.95 2.69 -9.42
CA ASP A 77 -12.18 2.14 -10.02
C ASP A 77 -11.94 1.26 -11.27
N SER A 78 -10.69 0.84 -11.55
CA SER A 78 -10.38 -0.15 -12.59
C SER A 78 -10.56 -1.59 -12.10
N ASP A 79 -11.25 -2.40 -12.89
CA ASP A 79 -11.34 -3.86 -12.68
C ASP A 79 -10.19 -4.64 -13.35
N ASN A 80 -9.37 -3.97 -14.18
CA ASN A 80 -8.25 -4.62 -14.86
C ASN A 80 -7.00 -4.66 -13.98
N LEU A 81 -6.47 -5.87 -13.73
CA LEU A 81 -5.26 -6.15 -12.95
C LEU A 81 -4.02 -6.50 -13.79
N ASP A 82 -4.08 -6.43 -15.12
CA ASP A 82 -3.00 -6.82 -16.04
C ASP A 82 -1.68 -6.05 -15.79
N SER A 83 -1.79 -4.80 -15.34
CA SER A 83 -0.65 -3.92 -15.04
C SER A 83 -0.17 -3.99 -13.59
N LEU A 84 -0.70 -4.93 -12.80
CA LEU A 84 -0.33 -5.09 -11.39
C LEU A 84 1.16 -5.37 -11.26
N ARG A 85 1.81 -4.65 -10.34
CA ARG A 85 3.26 -4.73 -10.14
C ARG A 85 3.70 -5.65 -9.00
N TYR A 86 2.83 -5.87 -8.01
CA TYR A 86 3.14 -6.67 -6.84
C TYR A 86 1.99 -7.62 -6.51
N GLY A 87 2.30 -8.88 -6.22
CA GLY A 87 1.26 -9.87 -5.93
C GLY A 87 0.70 -9.78 -4.52
N LYS A 88 1.48 -9.30 -3.55
CA LYS A 88 0.96 -9.01 -2.20
C LYS A 88 1.13 -7.55 -1.87
N ILE A 89 0.05 -6.95 -1.40
CA ILE A 89 -0.01 -5.56 -0.98
C ILE A 89 -0.27 -5.56 0.52
N CYS A 90 0.78 -5.29 1.30
CA CYS A 90 0.78 -5.39 2.75
C CYS A 90 0.65 -4.01 3.38
N ILE A 91 -0.37 -3.83 4.23
CA ILE A 91 -0.51 -2.69 5.12
C ILE A 91 0.29 -2.99 6.39
N LEU A 92 1.33 -2.20 6.66
CA LEU A 92 2.17 -2.31 7.85
C LEU A 92 2.12 -1.00 8.63
N ALA A 93 1.30 -0.99 9.68
CA ALA A 93 1.11 0.14 10.58
C ALA A 93 1.46 -0.26 12.02
N ASP A 94 1.60 0.73 12.90
CA ASP A 94 1.95 0.48 14.29
C ASP A 94 0.83 -0.24 15.05
N ALA A 95 1.19 -1.00 16.09
CA ALA A 95 0.27 -1.76 16.91
C ALA A 95 -0.46 -0.88 17.96
N ASP A 96 -0.90 0.30 17.56
CA ASP A 96 -1.63 1.26 18.39
C ASP A 96 -2.93 1.74 17.71
N SER A 97 -3.64 2.67 18.35
CA SER A 97 -4.91 3.19 17.83
C SER A 97 -4.76 3.99 16.53
N ASP A 98 -3.64 4.69 16.33
CA ASP A 98 -3.42 5.49 15.12
C ASP A 98 -3.04 4.58 13.94
N GLY A 99 -2.23 3.54 14.18
CA GLY A 99 -1.92 2.55 13.16
C GLY A 99 -3.15 1.77 12.69
N LEU A 100 -4.04 1.38 13.61
CA LEU A 100 -5.35 0.79 13.26
C LEU A 100 -6.22 1.75 12.44
N HIS A 101 -6.16 3.05 12.73
CA HIS A 101 -6.91 4.06 11.98
C HIS A 101 -6.35 4.24 10.57
N ILE A 102 -5.03 4.29 10.39
CA ILE A 102 -4.39 4.36 9.08
C ILE A 102 -4.70 3.10 8.25
N ALA A 103 -4.63 1.92 8.88
CA ALA A 103 -5.02 0.68 8.22
C ALA A 103 -6.49 0.72 7.76
N THR A 104 -7.39 1.28 8.57
CA THR A 104 -8.81 1.44 8.21
C THR A 104 -8.98 2.38 7.01
N LEU A 105 -8.24 3.49 6.94
CA LEU A 105 -8.29 4.42 5.81
C LEU A 105 -7.80 3.77 4.51
N LEU A 106 -6.74 2.97 4.58
CA LEU A 106 -6.26 2.18 3.44
C LEU A 106 -7.27 1.09 3.04
N CYS A 107 -7.88 0.40 4.00
CA CYS A 107 -8.94 -0.56 3.71
C CYS A 107 -10.13 0.10 3.02
N ALA A 108 -10.53 1.31 3.45
CA ALA A 108 -11.58 2.08 2.78
C ALA A 108 -11.19 2.44 1.35
N LEU A 109 -9.94 2.87 1.12
CA LEU A 109 -9.40 3.13 -0.22
C LEU A 109 -9.47 1.88 -1.09
N PHE A 110 -8.91 0.75 -0.64
CA PHE A 110 -8.88 -0.46 -1.45
C PHE A 110 -10.26 -1.06 -1.70
N THR A 111 -11.13 -1.05 -0.69
CA THR A 111 -12.50 -1.59 -0.83
C THR A 111 -13.35 -0.73 -1.77
N ARG A 112 -13.19 0.59 -1.72
CA ARG A 112 -14.02 1.50 -2.51
C ARG A 112 -13.53 1.68 -3.93
N HIS A 113 -12.21 1.79 -4.13
CA HIS A 113 -11.58 2.23 -5.38
C HIS A 113 -10.67 1.17 -6.01
N PHE A 114 -10.26 0.13 -5.29
CA PHE A 114 -9.43 -0.95 -5.85
C PHE A 114 -10.05 -2.31 -5.57
N ARG A 115 -11.37 -2.39 -5.77
CA ARG A 115 -12.17 -3.53 -5.33
C ARG A 115 -11.69 -4.86 -5.92
N ALA A 116 -11.28 -4.85 -7.19
CA ALA A 116 -10.71 -6.03 -7.85
C ALA A 116 -9.48 -6.60 -7.10
N LEU A 117 -8.62 -5.76 -6.52
CA LEU A 117 -7.48 -6.21 -5.71
C LEU A 117 -7.91 -6.89 -4.41
N VAL A 118 -8.96 -6.37 -3.76
CA VAL A 118 -9.52 -6.95 -2.54
C VAL A 118 -10.15 -8.31 -2.85
N GLU A 119 -10.98 -8.39 -3.89
CA GLU A 119 -11.68 -9.61 -4.28
C GLU A 119 -10.72 -10.71 -4.76
N ALA A 120 -9.63 -10.33 -5.44
CA ALA A 120 -8.58 -11.26 -5.85
C ALA A 120 -7.66 -11.70 -4.69
N GLY A 121 -7.82 -11.15 -3.48
CA GLY A 121 -7.04 -11.55 -2.30
C GLY A 121 -5.59 -11.04 -2.29
N HIS A 122 -5.33 -9.89 -2.95
CA HIS A 122 -4.01 -9.27 -2.98
C HIS A 122 -3.71 -8.38 -1.76
N ILE A 123 -4.72 -7.99 -1.00
CA ILE A 123 -4.58 -7.08 0.15
C ILE A 123 -4.35 -7.87 1.45
N TYR A 124 -3.28 -7.53 2.17
CA TYR A 124 -2.87 -8.14 3.43
C TYR A 124 -2.69 -7.07 4.50
N VAL A 125 -2.98 -7.42 5.75
CA VAL A 125 -2.69 -6.58 6.92
C VAL A 125 -1.64 -7.28 7.76
N ALA A 126 -0.49 -6.63 7.96
CA ALA A 126 0.53 -7.11 8.87
C ALA A 126 0.08 -6.91 10.32
N MET A 127 0.44 -7.84 11.20
CA MET A 127 0.06 -7.84 12.61
C MET A 127 1.31 -7.83 13.50
N PRO A 128 1.95 -6.67 13.72
CA PRO A 128 3.06 -6.55 14.65
C PRO A 128 2.61 -6.90 16.09
N PRO A 129 3.46 -7.57 16.89
CA PRO A 129 3.12 -7.91 18.28
C PRO A 129 3.19 -6.69 19.20
N LEU A 130 2.31 -6.63 20.20
CA LEU A 130 2.32 -5.58 21.23
C LEU A 130 3.29 -5.89 22.39
N TYR A 131 3.48 -7.17 22.71
CA TYR A 131 4.39 -7.65 23.75
C TYR A 131 5.24 -8.79 23.20
N ARG A 132 6.44 -8.99 23.78
CA ARG A 132 7.36 -10.07 23.43
C ARG A 132 7.64 -10.97 24.62
#